data_AF-A0A971E3A7-F1
#
_entry.id   AF-A0A971E3A7-F1
#
_cell.length_a   1.000
_cell.length_b   1.000
_cell.length_c   1.000
_cell.angle_alpha   90.00
_cell.angle_beta   90.00
_cell.angle_gamma   90.00
#
_symmetry.space_group_name_H-M   'P 1'
#
loop_
_entity.id
_entity.type
_entity.pdbx_description
1 polymer ?
#
loop_
_entity_poly.entity_id
_entity_poly.type
_entity_poly.pdbx_seq_one_letter_code
_entity_poly.pdbx_strand_id
1 'polypeptide(L)'
;MNQDHLLNQILSILHAVKDDDLKLQKILDFLEAEIYEEPQEEQIPEKYRKVVHDIAQFIDSGLVCFLNPETLELEYMPQNEALFPEDFTDLTGESWEDTLKHEEWERCVTIEPRESFESFKIMERFIAEINDQKVVQQMADILNHKRPFANFKSFVEGSKYRKQWFDFKQSVLELLVWYEISWQLEGNEITE
;
A
#
# COMPACT_ATOMS: atom_id res chain seq x y z
N MET A 1 -29.55 3.16 -20.62
CA MET A 1 -29.94 3.76 -19.33
C MET A 1 -28.65 4.14 -18.63
N ASN A 2 -28.44 5.42 -18.29
CA ASN A 2 -27.16 5.89 -17.72
C ASN A 2 -27.06 5.46 -16.25
N GLN A 3 -25.88 4.99 -15.82
CA GLN A 3 -25.57 4.64 -14.44
C GLN A 3 -25.85 5.81 -13.49
N ASP A 4 -25.52 7.04 -13.89
CA ASP A 4 -25.81 8.24 -13.09
C ASP A 4 -27.30 8.45 -12.87
N HIS A 5 -28.13 8.10 -13.85
CA HIS A 5 -29.58 8.27 -13.75
C HIS A 5 -30.17 7.28 -12.74
N LEU A 6 -29.71 6.02 -12.77
CA LEU A 6 -30.11 4.99 -11.81
C LEU A 6 -29.65 5.34 -10.39
N LEU A 7 -28.42 5.78 -10.23
CA LEU A 7 -27.87 6.18 -8.93
C LEU A 7 -28.68 7.33 -8.32
N ASN A 8 -29.00 8.36 -9.11
CA ASN A 8 -29.82 9.48 -8.64
C ASN A 8 -31.23 9.06 -8.24
N GLN A 9 -31.82 8.08 -8.93
CA GLN A 9 -33.12 7.52 -8.56
C GLN A 9 -33.05 6.76 -7.22
N ILE A 10 -32.02 5.94 -7.03
CA ILE A 10 -31.79 5.21 -5.78
C ILE A 10 -31.62 6.20 -4.62
N LEU A 11 -30.74 7.20 -4.78
CA LEU A 11 -30.50 8.23 -3.77
C LEU A 11 -31.76 9.02 -3.44
N SER A 12 -32.60 9.33 -4.43
CA SER A 12 -33.88 10.02 -4.21
C SER A 12 -34.84 9.18 -3.36
N ILE A 13 -34.90 7.86 -3.58
CA ILE A 13 -35.72 6.94 -2.77
C ILE A 13 -35.18 6.88 -1.34
N LEU A 14 -33.86 6.73 -1.17
CA LEU A 14 -33.20 6.72 0.14
C LEU A 14 -33.49 8.02 0.91
N HIS A 15 -33.39 9.18 0.24
CA HIS A 15 -33.72 10.47 0.84
C HIS A 15 -35.18 10.59 1.28
N ALA A 16 -36.12 9.96 0.56
CA ALA A 16 -37.54 10.00 0.90
C ALA A 16 -37.90 9.15 2.13
N VAL A 17 -37.06 8.19 2.50
CA VAL A 17 -37.28 7.28 3.63
C VAL A 17 -36.30 7.49 4.78
N LYS A 18 -35.43 8.51 4.69
CA LYS A 18 -34.30 8.76 5.61
C LYS A 18 -34.66 8.94 7.10
N ASP A 19 -35.92 9.27 7.39
CA ASP A 19 -36.42 9.51 8.75
C ASP A 19 -37.31 8.35 9.26
N ASP A 20 -37.32 7.21 8.55
CA ASP A 20 -38.09 6.00 8.88
C ASP A 20 -37.15 4.81 9.12
N ASP A 21 -36.79 4.60 10.39
CA ASP A 21 -35.81 3.58 10.82
C ASP A 21 -36.19 2.17 10.35
N LEU A 22 -37.48 1.83 10.34
CA LEU A 22 -37.95 0.51 9.92
C LEU A 22 -37.75 0.28 8.43
N LYS A 23 -37.90 1.33 7.61
CA LYS A 23 -37.63 1.24 6.17
C LYS A 23 -36.15 1.22 5.87
N LEU A 24 -35.36 2.04 6.57
CA LEU A 24 -33.91 2.04 6.44
C LEU A 24 -33.31 0.69 6.80
N GLN A 25 -33.75 0.07 7.90
CA GLN A 25 -33.27 -1.26 8.28
C GLN A 25 -33.58 -2.31 7.22
N LYS A 26 -34.81 -2.31 6.67
CA LYS A 26 -35.17 -3.25 5.58
C LYS A 26 -34.32 -3.05 4.32
N ILE A 27 -33.98 -1.81 4.00
CA ILE A 27 -33.12 -1.50 2.86
C ILE A 27 -31.69 -1.97 3.14
N LEU A 28 -31.18 -1.72 4.34
CA LEU A 28 -29.87 -2.19 4.77
C LEU A 28 -29.79 -3.72 4.71
N ASP A 29 -30.75 -4.44 5.32
CA ASP A 29 -30.80 -5.90 5.31
C ASP A 29 -30.79 -6.46 3.87
N PHE A 30 -31.55 -5.84 2.97
CA PHE A 30 -31.59 -6.23 1.56
C PHE A 30 -30.27 -5.96 0.85
N LEU A 31 -29.67 -4.78 1.08
CA LEU A 31 -28.38 -4.44 0.49
C LEU A 31 -27.31 -5.42 0.97
N GLU A 32 -27.21 -5.69 2.27
CA GLU A 32 -26.25 -6.62 2.85
C GLU A 32 -26.43 -8.07 2.37
N ALA A 33 -27.67 -8.52 2.17
CA ALA A 33 -27.94 -9.91 1.76
C ALA A 33 -27.78 -10.16 0.24
N GLU A 34 -28.12 -9.18 -0.60
CA GLU A 34 -28.33 -9.42 -2.04
C GLU A 34 -27.38 -8.61 -2.94
N ILE A 35 -26.74 -7.54 -2.44
CA ILE A 35 -26.01 -6.58 -3.29
C ILE A 35 -24.60 -6.29 -2.77
N TYR A 36 -24.46 -6.04 -1.47
CA TYR A 36 -23.19 -5.69 -0.84
C TYR A 36 -22.40 -6.97 -0.59
N GLU A 37 -21.40 -7.18 -1.44
CA GLU A 37 -20.30 -8.06 -1.09
C GLU A 37 -19.36 -7.26 -0.19
N GLU A 38 -19.22 -7.68 1.07
CA GLU A 38 -18.14 -7.16 1.91
C GLU A 38 -16.85 -7.39 1.12
N PRO A 39 -16.10 -6.32 0.78
CA PRO A 39 -14.85 -6.51 0.10
C PRO A 39 -14.05 -7.46 0.97
N GLN A 40 -13.71 -8.63 0.43
CA GLN A 40 -12.74 -9.49 1.09
C GLN A 40 -11.55 -8.57 1.35
N GLU A 41 -11.22 -8.28 2.60
CA GLU A 41 -9.92 -7.74 2.92
C GLU A 41 -8.95 -8.63 2.14
N GLU A 42 -8.15 -8.07 1.24
CA GLU A 42 -7.15 -8.82 0.49
C GLU A 42 -6.17 -9.39 1.52
N GLN A 43 -6.53 -10.55 2.08
CA GLN A 43 -5.78 -11.17 3.13
C GLN A 43 -4.57 -11.78 2.46
N ILE A 44 -3.42 -11.22 2.78
CA ILE A 44 -2.12 -11.73 2.36
C ILE A 44 -2.09 -13.23 2.67
N PRO A 45 -2.00 -14.11 1.65
CA PRO A 45 -2.02 -15.54 1.86
C PRO A 45 -0.93 -15.96 2.85
N GLU A 46 -1.21 -16.95 3.69
CA GLU A 46 -0.29 -17.38 4.76
C GLU A 46 1.13 -17.62 4.25
N LYS A 47 1.26 -18.22 3.05
CA LYS A 47 2.55 -18.49 2.41
C LYS A 47 3.38 -17.22 2.14
N TYR A 48 2.73 -16.09 1.86
CA TYR A 48 3.40 -14.82 1.54
C TYR A 48 3.56 -13.89 2.74
N ARG A 49 2.89 -14.15 3.88
CA ARG A 49 2.86 -13.20 5.01
C ARG A 49 4.25 -12.75 5.46
N LYS A 50 5.18 -13.70 5.62
CA LYS A 50 6.54 -13.37 6.06
C LYS A 50 7.29 -12.55 5.00
N VAL A 51 7.26 -12.97 3.74
CA VAL A 51 8.03 -12.30 2.69
C VAL A 51 7.47 -10.91 2.37
N VAL A 52 6.14 -10.73 2.43
CA VAL A 52 5.48 -9.43 2.29
C VAL A 52 5.87 -8.49 3.44
N HIS A 53 5.91 -9.00 4.67
CA HIS A 53 6.39 -8.25 5.83
C HIS A 53 7.84 -7.76 5.65
N ASP A 54 8.73 -8.67 5.24
CA ASP A 54 10.15 -8.38 5.03
C ASP A 54 10.33 -7.36 3.88
N ILE A 55 9.67 -7.58 2.73
CA ILE A 55 9.70 -6.65 1.59
C ILE A 55 9.21 -5.26 2.01
N ALA A 56 8.10 -5.17 2.75
CA ALA A 56 7.57 -3.89 3.24
C ALA A 56 8.61 -3.10 4.06
N GLN A 57 9.41 -3.77 4.90
CA GLN A 57 10.50 -3.13 5.65
C GLN A 57 11.65 -2.68 4.75
N PHE A 58 12.01 -3.50 3.77
CA PHE A 58 13.10 -3.21 2.84
C PHE A 58 12.78 -2.04 1.93
N ILE A 59 11.59 -2.01 1.32
CA ILE A 59 11.17 -0.87 0.48
C ILE A 59 11.02 0.41 1.30
N ASP A 60 10.63 0.31 2.58
CA ASP A 60 10.58 1.48 3.46
C ASP A 60 11.98 2.04 3.78
N SER A 61 13.00 1.19 3.66
CA SER A 61 14.40 1.54 3.85
C SER A 61 15.08 2.00 2.54
N GLY A 62 14.35 2.05 1.43
CA GLY A 62 14.87 2.49 0.13
C GLY A 62 15.55 1.37 -0.68
N LEU A 63 15.24 0.11 -0.39
CA LEU A 63 15.75 -1.04 -1.13
C LEU A 63 14.75 -1.49 -2.20
N VAL A 64 15.27 -1.91 -3.35
CA VAL A 64 14.51 -2.66 -4.35
C VAL A 64 14.57 -4.13 -3.99
N CYS A 65 13.42 -4.81 -4.05
CA CYS A 65 13.29 -6.22 -3.71
C CYS A 65 12.93 -7.06 -4.95
N PHE A 66 13.52 -8.25 -5.02
CA PHE A 66 13.31 -9.25 -6.05
C PHE A 66 12.83 -10.54 -5.37
N LEU A 67 11.65 -11.00 -5.76
CA LEU A 67 11.01 -12.17 -5.17
C LEU A 67 10.85 -13.27 -6.22
N ASN A 68 11.37 -14.46 -5.93
CA ASN A 68 10.95 -15.67 -6.62
C ASN A 68 9.61 -16.14 -6.02
N PRO A 69 8.48 -16.07 -6.74
CA PRO A 69 7.17 -16.37 -6.17
C PRO A 69 6.91 -17.85 -5.92
N GLU A 70 7.73 -18.74 -6.48
CA GLU A 70 7.63 -20.20 -6.34
C GLU A 70 8.40 -20.71 -5.14
N THR A 71 9.63 -20.22 -4.96
CA THR A 71 10.52 -20.63 -3.85
C THR A 71 10.42 -19.71 -2.64
N LEU A 72 9.88 -18.51 -2.82
CA LEU A 72 9.89 -17.40 -1.85
C LEU A 72 11.30 -16.93 -1.47
N GLU A 73 12.30 -17.22 -2.32
CA GLU A 73 13.63 -16.63 -2.20
C GLU A 73 13.55 -15.12 -2.48
N LEU A 74 14.26 -14.35 -1.66
CA LEU A 74 14.25 -12.90 -1.67
C LEU A 74 15.67 -12.38 -1.80
N GLU A 75 15.88 -11.51 -2.79
CA GLU A 75 17.10 -10.73 -2.97
C GLU A 75 16.73 -9.25 -2.95
N TYR A 76 17.63 -8.40 -2.46
CA TYR A 76 17.38 -6.96 -2.37
C TYR A 76 18.68 -6.18 -2.53
N MET A 77 18.56 -4.95 -3.04
CA MET A 77 19.69 -4.05 -3.19
C MET A 77 19.25 -2.58 -3.06
N PRO A 78 20.17 -1.67 -2.71
CA PRO A 78 19.92 -0.24 -2.77
C PRO A 78 19.39 0.21 -4.14
N GLN A 79 18.38 1.09 -4.16
CA GLN A 79 17.76 1.54 -5.41
C GLN A 79 18.74 2.20 -6.39
N ASN A 80 19.75 2.90 -5.88
CA ASN A 80 20.79 3.51 -6.71
C ASN A 80 21.67 2.44 -7.40
N GLU A 81 21.95 1.32 -6.73
CA GLU A 81 22.73 0.23 -7.30
C GLU A 81 21.91 -0.52 -8.36
N ALA A 82 20.60 -0.66 -8.16
CA ALA A 82 19.68 -1.22 -9.16
C ALA A 82 19.54 -0.34 -10.42
N LEU A 83 19.51 0.99 -10.25
CA LEU A 83 19.32 1.95 -11.35
C LEU A 83 20.60 2.29 -12.12
N PHE A 84 21.76 2.23 -11.45
CA PHE A 84 23.06 2.61 -11.99
C PHE A 84 24.12 1.53 -11.69
N PRO A 85 23.97 0.31 -12.25
CA PRO A 85 24.90 -0.80 -12.00
C PRO A 85 26.33 -0.50 -12.51
N GLU A 86 26.47 0.33 -13.54
CA GLU A 86 27.76 0.78 -14.05
C GLU A 86 28.54 1.63 -13.03
N ASP A 87 27.87 2.48 -12.25
CA ASP A 87 28.52 3.33 -11.23
C ASP A 87 29.15 2.46 -10.14
N PHE A 88 28.49 1.36 -9.77
CA PHE A 88 29.02 0.40 -8.82
C PHE A 88 30.24 -0.33 -9.38
N THR A 89 30.17 -0.77 -10.63
CA THR A 89 31.28 -1.45 -11.32
C THR A 89 32.49 -0.53 -11.45
N ASP A 90 32.29 0.73 -11.80
CA ASP A 90 33.35 1.74 -11.90
C ASP A 90 34.00 2.03 -10.54
N LEU A 91 33.22 2.00 -9.45
CA LEU A 91 33.70 2.28 -8.10
C LEU A 91 34.41 1.08 -7.45
N THR A 92 33.92 -0.14 -7.68
CA THR A 92 34.36 -1.35 -6.98
C THR A 92 35.22 -2.28 -7.84
N GLY A 93 35.10 -2.18 -9.16
CA GLY A 93 35.70 -3.14 -10.11
C GLY A 93 34.98 -4.48 -10.19
N GLU A 94 33.84 -4.64 -9.51
CA GLU A 94 33.02 -5.85 -9.49
C GLU A 94 31.69 -5.60 -10.23
N SER A 95 31.29 -6.52 -11.11
CA SER A 95 29.98 -6.48 -11.77
C SER A 95 28.94 -7.22 -10.92
N TRP A 96 27.73 -6.66 -10.84
CA TRP A 96 26.60 -7.35 -10.22
C TRP A 96 26.15 -8.59 -11.02
N GLU A 97 26.35 -8.60 -12.33
CA GLU A 97 25.85 -9.64 -13.25
C GLU A 97 26.25 -11.08 -12.85
N ASP A 98 27.42 -11.26 -12.21
CA ASP A 98 27.87 -12.60 -11.78
C ASP A 98 27.39 -13.01 -10.37
N THR A 99 26.64 -12.14 -9.68
CA THR A 99 26.29 -12.30 -8.25
C THR A 99 24.79 -12.24 -7.97
N LEU A 100 24.00 -11.67 -8.89
CA LEU A 100 22.56 -11.51 -8.74
C LEU A 100 21.82 -12.81 -9.02
N LYS A 101 21.31 -13.44 -7.97
CA LYS A 101 20.60 -14.71 -8.10
C LYS A 101 19.31 -14.58 -8.88
N HIS A 102 18.66 -13.41 -8.81
CA HIS A 102 17.37 -13.21 -9.45
C HIS A 102 17.43 -13.24 -10.98
N GLU A 103 18.60 -13.01 -11.58
CA GLU A 103 18.80 -13.13 -13.03
C GLU A 103 18.67 -14.59 -13.52
N GLU A 104 18.89 -15.57 -12.63
CA GLU A 104 18.73 -16.99 -12.94
C GLU A 104 17.31 -17.51 -12.67
N TRP A 105 16.43 -16.71 -12.05
CA TRP A 105 15.07 -17.15 -11.73
C TRP A 105 14.17 -17.14 -12.97
N GLU A 106 13.44 -18.23 -13.20
CA GLU A 106 12.45 -18.33 -14.27
C GLU A 106 11.32 -17.29 -14.11
N ARG A 107 10.96 -16.99 -12.85
CA ARG A 107 9.98 -15.97 -12.49
C ARG A 107 10.55 -15.09 -11.38
N CYS A 108 10.47 -13.78 -11.58
CA CYS A 108 10.88 -12.78 -10.62
C CYS A 108 9.83 -11.66 -10.56
N VAL A 109 9.39 -11.33 -9.35
CA VAL A 109 8.56 -10.15 -9.06
C VAL A 109 9.47 -9.08 -8.48
N THR A 110 9.46 -7.89 -9.07
CA THR A 110 10.25 -6.74 -8.59
C THR A 110 9.33 -5.76 -7.87
N ILE A 111 9.76 -5.29 -6.70
CA ILE A 111 9.04 -4.34 -5.87
C ILE A 111 9.99 -3.20 -5.50
N GLU A 112 9.61 -1.99 -5.88
CA GLU A 112 10.43 -0.79 -5.69
C GLU A 112 10.00 0.04 -4.45
N PRO A 113 10.91 0.85 -3.89
CA PRO A 113 10.53 1.89 -2.94
C PRO A 113 9.44 2.81 -3.48
N ARG A 114 8.44 3.11 -2.63
CA ARG A 114 7.32 3.96 -3.00
C ARG A 114 7.77 5.36 -3.38
N GLU A 115 7.19 5.89 -4.45
CA GLU A 115 7.49 7.26 -4.87
C GLU A 115 7.05 8.26 -3.79
N SER A 116 7.66 9.44 -3.80
CA SER A 116 7.39 10.45 -2.76
C SER A 116 5.90 10.79 -2.67
N PHE A 117 5.16 10.87 -3.80
CA PHE A 117 3.73 11.17 -3.74
C PHE A 117 2.91 10.05 -3.10
N GLU A 118 3.28 8.79 -3.29
CA GLU A 118 2.60 7.64 -2.68
C GLU A 118 2.86 7.63 -1.18
N SER A 119 4.12 7.81 -0.78
CA SER A 119 4.52 7.95 0.62
C SER A 119 3.81 9.11 1.30
N PHE A 120 3.57 10.22 0.60
CA PHE A 120 2.81 11.35 1.10
C PHE A 120 1.35 10.98 1.37
N LYS A 121 0.69 10.23 0.47
CA LYS A 121 -0.69 9.76 0.67
C LYS A 121 -0.80 8.84 1.89
N ILE A 122 0.21 8.02 2.17
CA ILE A 122 0.24 7.19 3.39
C ILE A 122 0.21 8.08 4.65
N MET A 123 0.95 9.19 4.65
CA MET A 123 0.88 10.16 5.75
C MET A 123 -0.50 10.81 5.89
N GLU A 124 -1.13 11.19 4.79
CA GLU A 124 -2.48 11.77 4.81
C GLU A 124 -3.52 10.79 5.36
N ARG A 125 -3.45 9.51 4.95
CA ARG A 125 -4.33 8.45 5.46
C ARG A 125 -4.14 8.25 6.95
N PHE A 126 -2.91 8.24 7.45
CA PHE A 126 -2.64 8.12 8.88
C PHE A 126 -3.28 9.25 9.69
N ILE A 127 -3.16 10.48 9.20
CA ILE A 127 -3.76 11.66 9.85
C ILE A 127 -5.28 11.50 9.95
N ALA A 128 -5.93 10.95 8.92
CA ALA A 128 -7.37 10.72 8.91
C ALA A 128 -7.84 9.68 9.95
N GLU A 129 -6.97 8.79 10.43
CA GLU A 129 -7.27 7.79 11.46
C GLU A 129 -7.12 8.30 12.90
N ILE A 130 -6.61 9.53 13.08
CA ILE A 130 -6.40 10.10 14.42
C ILE A 130 -7.68 10.78 14.91
N ASN A 131 -8.20 10.31 16.06
CA ASN A 131 -9.41 10.88 16.68
C ASN A 131 -9.21 12.28 17.31
N ASP A 132 -7.98 12.71 17.53
CA ASP A 132 -7.65 14.01 18.12
C ASP A 132 -7.57 15.11 17.05
N GLN A 133 -8.67 15.87 16.89
CA GLN A 133 -8.81 16.94 15.90
C GLN A 133 -7.72 18.01 15.98
N LYS A 134 -7.15 18.29 17.16
CA LYS A 134 -6.05 19.26 17.26
C LYS A 134 -4.77 18.73 16.63
N VAL A 135 -4.50 17.45 16.84
CA VAL A 135 -3.35 16.77 16.26
C VAL A 135 -3.52 16.62 14.75
N VAL A 136 -4.72 16.26 14.30
CA VAL A 136 -5.07 16.20 12.88
C VAL A 136 -4.75 17.51 12.19
N GLN A 137 -5.22 18.65 12.74
CA GLN A 137 -4.95 19.97 12.17
C GLN A 137 -3.45 20.28 12.16
N GLN A 138 -2.73 20.02 13.26
CA GLN A 138 -1.29 20.26 13.34
C GLN A 138 -0.51 19.44 12.31
N MET A 139 -0.84 18.17 12.13
CA MET A 139 -0.18 17.30 11.16
C MET A 139 -0.52 17.67 9.71
N ALA A 140 -1.77 18.05 9.45
CA ALA A 140 -2.18 18.57 8.14
C ALA A 140 -1.43 19.87 7.80
N ASP A 141 -1.25 20.77 8.76
CA ASP A 141 -0.45 21.99 8.58
C ASP A 141 1.02 21.62 8.27
N ILE A 142 1.60 20.65 8.99
CA ILE A 142 2.97 20.15 8.74
C ILE A 142 3.14 19.63 7.31
N LEU A 143 2.17 18.87 6.78
CA LEU A 143 2.22 18.33 5.42
C LEU A 143 2.11 19.42 4.34
N ASN A 144 1.47 20.55 4.64
CA ASN A 144 1.35 21.69 3.72
C ASN A 144 2.58 22.63 3.73
N HIS A 145 3.58 22.38 4.58
CA HIS A 145 4.77 23.20 4.72
C HIS A 145 6.01 22.62 4.02
N LYS A 146 7.10 23.40 3.97
CA LYS A 146 8.37 22.95 3.40
C LYS A 146 8.92 21.75 4.17
N ARG A 147 9.43 20.74 3.45
CA ARG A 147 10.00 19.50 3.99
C ARG A 147 8.97 18.67 4.79
N PRO A 148 7.82 18.34 4.19
CA PRO A 148 6.72 17.69 4.89
C PRO A 148 7.14 16.36 5.52
N PHE A 149 7.91 15.52 4.79
CA PHE A 149 8.42 14.25 5.29
C PHE A 149 9.27 14.37 6.56
N ALA A 150 10.25 15.30 6.57
CA ALA A 150 11.15 15.46 7.70
C ALA A 150 10.41 16.01 8.93
N ASN A 151 9.52 16.98 8.72
CA ASN A 151 8.75 17.59 9.79
C ASN A 151 7.73 16.62 10.38
N PHE A 152 7.02 15.87 9.53
CA PHE A 152 6.07 14.84 9.94
C PHE A 152 6.78 13.75 10.75
N LYS A 153 7.91 13.24 10.26
CA LYS A 153 8.72 12.26 10.97
C LYS A 153 9.12 12.79 12.35
N SER A 154 9.67 14.00 12.42
CA SER A 154 10.09 14.61 13.69
C SER A 154 8.92 14.76 14.68
N PHE A 155 7.74 15.17 14.20
CA PHE A 155 6.55 15.30 15.03
C PHE A 155 6.08 13.95 15.57
N VAL A 156 5.91 12.96 14.70
CA VAL A 156 5.40 11.63 15.06
C VAL A 156 6.35 10.93 16.02
N GLU A 157 7.63 10.92 15.70
CA GLU A 157 8.65 10.23 16.49
C GLU A 157 8.82 10.80 17.90
N GLY A 158 8.56 12.10 18.08
CA GLY A 158 8.57 12.78 19.37
C GLY A 158 7.23 12.75 20.12
N SER A 159 6.21 12.11 19.55
CA SER A 159 4.85 12.10 20.09
C SER A 159 4.41 10.72 20.58
N LYS A 160 3.25 10.67 21.25
CA LYS A 160 2.56 9.43 21.62
C LYS A 160 2.12 8.59 20.40
N TYR A 161 2.09 9.17 19.20
CA TYR A 161 1.63 8.51 17.97
C TYR A 161 2.73 7.69 17.28
N ARG A 162 3.96 7.69 17.81
CA ARG A 162 5.09 6.96 17.22
C ARG A 162 4.75 5.51 16.87
N LYS A 163 4.31 4.73 17.85
CA LYS A 163 3.98 3.30 17.64
C LYS A 163 2.83 3.14 16.65
N GLN A 164 1.76 3.93 16.81
CA GLN A 164 0.60 3.89 15.93
C GLN A 164 0.98 4.17 14.47
N TRP A 165 1.88 5.12 14.23
CA TRP A 165 2.40 5.42 12.89
C TRP A 165 3.18 4.25 12.30
N PHE A 166 4.13 3.68 13.04
CA PHE A 166 4.94 2.57 12.51
C PHE A 166 4.06 1.34 12.23
N ASP A 167 3.13 1.01 13.12
CA ASP A 167 2.20 -0.11 12.92
C ASP A 167 1.30 0.13 11.70
N PHE A 168 0.73 1.33 11.57
CA PHE A 168 -0.11 1.72 10.43
C PHE A 168 0.66 1.71 9.11
N LYS A 169 1.85 2.30 9.10
CA LYS A 169 2.68 2.38 7.89
C LYS A 169 3.07 0.98 7.43
N GLN A 170 3.48 0.12 8.35
CA GLN A 170 3.83 -1.27 8.06
C GLN A 170 2.63 -2.01 7.46
N SER A 171 1.44 -1.93 8.06
CA SER A 171 0.27 -2.63 7.52
C SER A 171 -0.15 -2.13 6.14
N VAL A 172 -0.10 -0.82 5.90
CA VAL A 172 -0.39 -0.25 4.57
C VAL A 172 0.65 -0.69 3.54
N LEU A 173 1.93 -0.70 3.89
CA LEU A 173 2.98 -1.16 2.97
C LEU A 173 2.85 -2.65 2.66
N GLU A 174 2.54 -3.50 3.64
CA GLU A 174 2.29 -4.92 3.42
C GLU A 174 1.14 -5.16 2.44
N LEU A 175 0.02 -4.44 2.58
CA LEU A 175 -1.10 -4.52 1.65
C LEU A 175 -0.72 -4.08 0.23
N LEU A 176 0.02 -2.97 0.10
CA LEU A 176 0.48 -2.48 -1.20
C LEU A 176 1.46 -3.45 -1.87
N VAL A 177 2.38 -4.02 -1.10
CA VAL A 177 3.33 -5.04 -1.58
C VAL A 177 2.56 -6.27 -2.05
N TRP A 178 1.58 -6.73 -1.29
CA TRP A 178 0.78 -7.88 -1.70
C TRP A 178 -0.01 -7.62 -2.97
N TYR A 179 -0.66 -6.46 -3.08
CA TYR A 179 -1.38 -6.07 -4.29
C TYR A 179 -0.47 -6.05 -5.52
N GLU A 180 0.76 -5.57 -5.37
CA GLU A 180 1.74 -5.56 -6.45
C GLU A 180 2.23 -6.96 -6.84
N ILE A 181 2.46 -7.83 -5.85
CA ILE A 181 2.78 -9.25 -6.08
C ILE A 181 1.62 -9.94 -6.78
N SER A 182 0.38 -9.84 -6.27
CA SER A 182 -0.78 -10.52 -6.84
C SER A 182 -1.03 -10.07 -8.28
N TRP A 183 -0.93 -8.76 -8.54
CA TRP A 183 -1.11 -8.22 -9.88
C TRP A 183 -0.06 -8.72 -10.88
N GLN A 184 1.22 -8.80 -10.48
CA GLN A 184 2.28 -9.35 -11.32
C GLN A 184 2.13 -10.88 -11.54
N LEU A 185 1.56 -11.60 -10.58
CA LEU A 185 1.26 -13.03 -10.74
C LEU A 185 0.09 -13.27 -11.70
N GLU A 186 -1.00 -12.53 -11.54
CA GLU A 186 -2.21 -12.65 -12.38
C GLU A 186 -1.94 -12.18 -13.81
N GLY A 187 -1.14 -11.12 -13.99
CA GLY A 187 -0.77 -10.59 -15.31
C GLY A 187 0.01 -11.59 -16.18
N ASN A 188 0.69 -12.56 -15.57
CA ASN A 188 1.47 -13.59 -16.26
C ASN A 188 0.66 -14.84 -16.62
N GLU A 189 -0.53 -15.05 -16.07
CA GLU A 189 -1.39 -16.19 -16.41
C GLU A 189 -2.16 -15.99 -17.73
N ILE A 190 -2.22 -14.75 -18.25
CA ILE A 190 -2.95 -14.41 -19.50
C ILE A 190 -2.10 -14.68 -20.77
N THR A 191 -0.83 -15.01 -20.61
CA THR A 191 0.14 -15.21 -21.71
C THR A 191 0.55 -16.66 -22.02
N GLU A 192 -0.05 -17.65 -21.36
CA GLU A 192 0.09 -19.09 -21.69
C GLU A 192 -1.13 -19.66 -22.45
#